data_AF-X1C3J2-F1
#
_entry.id   AF-X1C3J2-F1
#
_cell.length_a   1.000
_cell.length_b   1.000
_cell.length_c   1.000
_cell.angle_alpha   90.00
_cell.angle_beta   90.00
_cell.angle_gamma   90.00
#
_symmetry.space_group_name_H-M   'P 1'
#
loop_
_entity.id
_entity.type
_entity.pdbx_description
1 polymer ?
#
loop_
_entity_poly.entity_id
_entity_poly.type
_entity_poly.pdbx_seq_one_letter_code
_entity_poly.pdbx_strand_id
1 'polypeptide(L)'
;MIRIDKRKKDFMDSLRNKRKKPDISQRKTEYERQNTHEEVEQIKRDLINYAKTSWGRKWIQSNLKIGRPFRMQRGIEYVKDKRRLDNLSIIPGQIFATVQGTAPSPYRVKIKFETILEEEWKIILKKLTNKTINLIELLEGSLPEEIIAIFNESKYSLFPDASKGLNATCSC
;
A
#
# COMPACT_ATOMS: atom_id res chain seq x y z
N MET A 1 44.09 -15.59 -31.20
CA MET A 1 43.09 -16.65 -30.89
C MET A 1 43.56 -17.38 -29.63
N ILE A 2 43.11 -16.94 -28.45
CA ILE A 2 43.65 -17.44 -27.16
C ILE A 2 43.01 -18.80 -26.85
N ARG A 3 43.80 -19.88 -26.93
CA ARG A 3 43.39 -21.23 -26.49
C ARG A 3 43.20 -21.22 -24.97
N ILE A 4 41.96 -21.31 -24.53
CA ILE A 4 41.64 -21.55 -23.12
C ILE A 4 42.09 -22.96 -22.78
N ASP A 5 42.99 -23.10 -21.78
CA ASP A 5 43.43 -24.37 -21.21
C ASP A 5 42.20 -25.18 -20.78
N LYS A 6 42.13 -26.45 -21.21
CA LYS A 6 41.04 -27.39 -20.92
C LYS A 6 40.76 -27.46 -19.41
N ARG A 7 41.81 -27.40 -18.57
CA ARG A 7 41.68 -27.36 -17.11
C ARG A 7 40.95 -26.11 -16.59
N LYS A 8 41.12 -24.98 -17.25
CA LYS A 8 40.47 -23.71 -16.88
C LYS A 8 39.00 -23.71 -17.28
N LYS A 9 38.66 -24.35 -18.40
CA LYS A 9 37.28 -24.59 -18.82
C LYS A 9 36.57 -25.55 -17.85
N ASP A 10 37.20 -26.67 -17.52
CA ASP A 10 36.65 -27.66 -16.60
C ASP A 10 36.45 -27.08 -15.19
N PHE A 11 37.39 -26.24 -14.72
CA PHE A 11 37.24 -25.49 -13.47
C PHE A 11 36.05 -24.52 -13.50
N MET A 12 35.90 -23.72 -14.56
CA MET A 12 34.78 -22.80 -14.71
C MET A 12 33.42 -23.52 -14.83
N ASP A 13 33.37 -24.66 -15.53
CA ASP A 13 32.17 -25.49 -15.65
C ASP A 13 31.82 -26.17 -14.32
N SER A 14 32.81 -26.58 -13.52
CA SER A 14 32.59 -27.08 -12.15
C SER A 14 32.00 -26.01 -11.20
N LEU A 15 32.42 -24.76 -11.35
CA LEU A 15 31.87 -23.62 -10.60
C LEU A 15 30.45 -23.27 -11.06
N ARG A 16 30.16 -23.44 -12.35
CA ARG A 16 28.82 -23.25 -12.93
C ARG A 16 27.84 -24.33 -12.46
N ASN A 17 28.30 -25.58 -12.33
CA ASN A 17 27.50 -26.68 -11.78
C ASN A 17 27.32 -26.60 -10.26
N LYS A 18 28.30 -26.12 -9.48
CA LYS A 18 28.13 -25.86 -8.04
C LYS A 18 27.15 -24.73 -7.72
N ARG A 19 26.89 -23.81 -8.66
CA ARG A 19 25.94 -22.69 -8.50
C ARG A 19 24.50 -23.02 -8.89
N LYS A 20 24.23 -24.17 -9.51
CA LYS A 20 22.86 -24.67 -9.65
C LYS A 20 22.42 -25.28 -8.32
N LYS A 21 21.98 -24.44 -7.38
CA LYS A 21 21.08 -24.91 -6.32
C LYS A 21 19.88 -25.57 -7.00
N PRO A 22 19.41 -26.74 -6.56
CA PRO A 22 18.20 -27.31 -7.12
C PRO A 22 17.05 -26.37 -6.79
N ASP A 23 16.40 -25.83 -7.82
CA ASP A 23 15.15 -25.09 -7.70
C ASP A 23 14.05 -26.09 -7.36
N ILE A 24 13.97 -26.45 -6.08
CA ILE A 24 12.83 -27.16 -5.54
C ILE A 24 11.97 -26.07 -4.94
N SER A 25 11.02 -25.53 -5.72
CA SER A 25 9.89 -24.82 -5.14
C SER A 25 9.10 -25.83 -4.29
N GLN A 26 9.52 -26.08 -3.05
CA GLN A 26 8.82 -26.96 -2.14
C GLN A 26 7.41 -26.39 -1.95
N ARG A 27 6.40 -27.14 -2.44
CA ARG A 27 5.00 -26.77 -2.22
C ARG A 27 4.75 -26.82 -0.72
N LYS A 28 4.29 -25.71 -0.15
CA LYS A 28 3.91 -25.64 1.27
C LYS A 28 2.97 -26.81 1.62
N THR A 29 3.23 -27.43 2.76
CA THR A 29 2.34 -28.43 3.38
C THR A 29 1.02 -27.78 3.76
N GLU A 30 -0.03 -28.57 4.01
CA GLU A 30 -1.34 -28.04 4.38
C GLU A 30 -1.31 -27.27 5.71
N TYR A 31 -0.56 -27.79 6.68
CA TYR A 31 -0.29 -27.12 7.95
C TYR A 31 0.40 -25.76 7.75
N GLU A 32 1.43 -25.68 6.91
CA GLU A 32 2.11 -24.42 6.59
C GLU A 32 1.19 -23.41 5.88
N ARG A 33 0.24 -23.89 5.05
CA ARG A 33 -0.76 -23.03 4.40
C ARG A 33 -1.75 -22.49 5.41
N GLN A 34 -2.26 -23.34 6.30
CA GLN A 34 -3.19 -22.94 7.34
C GLN A 34 -2.56 -21.92 8.28
N ASN A 35 -1.33 -22.17 8.75
CA ASN A 35 -0.58 -21.19 9.55
C ASN A 35 -0.37 -19.87 8.80
N THR A 36 -0.04 -19.93 7.50
CA THR A 36 0.09 -18.71 6.68
C THR A 36 -1.24 -17.95 6.60
N HIS A 37 -2.37 -18.65 6.47
CA HIS A 37 -3.69 -18.03 6.43
C HIS A 37 -4.03 -17.35 7.76
N GLU A 38 -3.85 -18.05 8.88
CA GLU A 38 -4.09 -17.53 10.22
C GLU A 38 -3.22 -16.29 10.51
N GLU A 39 -1.94 -16.34 10.14
CA GLU A 39 -1.02 -15.21 10.22
C GLU A 39 -1.51 -14.01 9.39
N VAL A 40 -1.92 -14.24 8.14
CA VAL A 40 -2.44 -13.17 7.26
C VAL A 40 -3.71 -12.54 7.84
N GLU A 41 -4.63 -13.35 8.36
CA GLU A 41 -5.86 -12.84 8.98
C GLU A 41 -5.58 -12.07 10.26
N GLN A 42 -4.59 -12.49 11.05
CA GLN A 42 -4.14 -11.72 12.21
C GLN A 42 -3.56 -10.37 11.79
N ILE A 43 -2.69 -10.34 10.78
CA ILE A 43 -2.12 -9.09 10.25
C ILE A 43 -3.22 -8.15 9.76
N LYS A 44 -4.24 -8.66 9.05
CA LYS A 44 -5.39 -7.85 8.61
C LYS A 44 -6.12 -7.23 9.81
N ARG A 45 -6.38 -8.00 10.86
CA ARG A 45 -7.02 -7.49 12.09
C ARG A 45 -6.17 -6.41 12.75
N ASP A 46 -4.87 -6.64 12.89
CA ASP A 46 -3.95 -5.68 13.51
C ASP A 46 -3.87 -4.38 12.70
N LEU A 47 -3.84 -4.47 11.38
CA LEU A 47 -3.89 -3.30 10.50
C LEU A 47 -5.18 -2.51 10.68
N ILE A 48 -6.34 -3.17 10.73
CA ILE A 48 -7.62 -2.47 10.95
C ILE A 48 -7.62 -1.80 12.33
N ASN A 49 -7.13 -2.48 13.36
CA ASN A 49 -7.09 -1.97 14.74
C ASN A 49 -6.09 -0.82 14.93
N TYR A 50 -5.09 -0.68 14.07
CA TYR A 50 -4.18 0.47 14.08
C TYR A 50 -4.91 1.80 13.83
N ALA A 51 -5.98 1.79 13.03
CA ALA A 51 -6.78 2.98 12.79
C ALA A 51 -7.68 3.32 13.99
N LYS A 52 -7.53 4.56 14.48
CA LYS A 52 -8.29 5.09 15.63
C LYS A 52 -9.70 5.57 15.27
N THR A 53 -9.93 5.94 14.02
CA THR A 53 -11.22 6.45 13.53
C THR A 53 -11.97 5.39 12.73
N SER A 54 -13.31 5.47 12.72
CA SER A 54 -14.17 4.59 11.92
C SER A 54 -13.82 4.64 10.43
N TRP A 55 -13.59 5.84 9.88
CA TRP A 55 -13.20 6.03 8.49
C TRP A 55 -11.77 5.57 8.20
N GLY A 56 -10.85 5.67 9.17
CA GLY A 56 -9.51 5.11 9.04
C GLY A 56 -9.55 3.58 8.91
N ARG A 57 -10.44 2.93 9.68
CA ARG A 57 -10.70 1.49 9.54
C ARG A 57 -11.24 1.15 8.15
N LYS A 58 -12.22 1.91 7.66
CA LYS A 58 -12.75 1.75 6.29
C LYS A 58 -11.66 1.96 5.24
N TRP A 59 -10.79 2.95 5.41
CA TRP A 59 -9.65 3.20 4.52
C TRP A 59 -8.71 2.00 4.46
N ILE A 60 -8.31 1.46 5.61
CA ILE A 60 -7.44 0.27 5.68
C ILE A 60 -8.13 -0.95 5.07
N GLN A 61 -9.41 -1.17 5.36
CA GLN A 61 -10.20 -2.26 4.77
C GLN A 61 -10.25 -2.17 3.24
N SER A 62 -10.49 -0.97 2.68
CA SER A 62 -10.48 -0.77 1.23
C SER A 62 -9.10 -1.03 0.62
N ASN A 63 -8.03 -0.58 1.28
CA ASN A 63 -6.66 -0.88 0.84
C ASN A 63 -6.32 -2.38 0.93
N LEU A 64 -6.83 -3.11 1.93
CA LEU A 64 -6.61 -4.55 2.08
C LEU A 64 -7.23 -5.38 0.95
N LYS A 65 -8.23 -4.85 0.23
CA LYS A 65 -8.83 -5.51 -0.94
C LYS A 65 -7.89 -5.58 -2.15
N ILE A 66 -6.92 -4.67 -2.24
CA ILE A 66 -5.95 -4.55 -3.35
C ILE A 66 -4.50 -4.70 -2.91
N GLY A 67 -4.25 -4.53 -1.61
CA GLY A 67 -2.93 -4.49 -1.01
C GLY A 67 -2.40 -5.86 -0.61
N ARG A 68 -1.15 -5.86 -0.14
CA ARG A 68 -0.47 -7.03 0.40
C ARG A 68 -0.31 -6.85 1.91
N PRO A 69 -1.02 -7.61 2.76
CA PRO A 69 -1.05 -7.40 4.21
C PRO A 69 0.34 -7.26 4.86
N PHE A 70 1.28 -8.16 4.56
CA PHE A 70 2.66 -8.07 5.06
C PHE A 70 3.40 -6.79 4.64
N ARG A 71 3.14 -6.28 3.43
CA ARG A 71 3.77 -5.02 2.97
C ARG A 71 3.16 -3.81 3.68
N MET A 72 1.85 -3.85 3.96
CA MET A 72 1.17 -2.81 4.72
C MET A 72 1.64 -2.80 6.17
N GLN A 73 1.76 -3.97 6.81
CA GLN A 73 2.30 -4.09 8.17
C GLN A 73 3.72 -3.52 8.27
N ARG A 74 4.60 -3.85 7.32
CA ARG A 74 5.93 -3.23 7.22
C ARG A 74 5.87 -1.72 7.06
N GLY A 75 4.92 -1.21 6.27
CA GLY A 75 4.68 0.23 6.12
C GLY A 75 4.34 0.91 7.44
N ILE A 76 3.48 0.29 8.26
CA ILE A 76 3.16 0.78 9.60
C ILE A 76 4.40 0.84 10.49
N GLU A 77 5.26 -0.18 10.46
CA GLU A 77 6.54 -0.15 11.20
C GLU A 77 7.45 0.99 10.73
N TYR A 78 7.47 1.31 9.44
CA TYR A 78 8.24 2.45 8.93
C TYR A 78 7.69 3.79 9.42
N VAL A 79 6.37 3.93 9.56
CA VAL A 79 5.75 5.16 10.07
C VAL A 79 6.05 5.38 11.56
N LYS A 80 6.18 4.30 12.35
CA LYS A 80 6.54 4.39 13.78
C LYS A 80 7.91 5.01 14.00
N ASP A 81 8.87 4.72 13.12
CA ASP A 81 10.18 5.37 13.10
C ASP A 81 10.15 6.57 12.14
N LYS A 82 9.84 7.75 12.67
CA LYS A 82 9.67 8.99 11.89
C LYS A 82 10.87 9.33 10.99
N ARG A 83 12.07 8.82 11.27
CA ARG A 83 13.28 9.04 10.45
C ARG A 83 13.23 8.30 9.11
N ARG A 84 12.31 7.36 8.95
CA ARG A 84 12.17 6.56 7.73
C ARG A 84 11.28 7.18 6.67
N LEU A 85 10.63 8.29 6.97
CA LEU A 85 9.78 9.01 6.03
C LEU A 85 10.27 10.44 5.91
N ASP A 86 10.55 10.85 4.68
CA ASP A 86 10.99 12.19 4.35
C ASP A 86 10.28 12.68 3.08
N ASN A 87 10.24 14.00 2.88
CA ASN A 87 9.62 14.65 1.71
C ASN A 87 8.16 14.20 1.47
N LEU A 88 7.39 14.01 2.56
CA LEU A 88 5.96 13.70 2.44
C LEU A 88 5.22 14.91 1.87
N SER A 89 4.61 14.72 0.70
CA SER A 89 3.81 15.71 0.01
C SER A 89 2.47 15.11 -0.37
N ILE A 90 1.39 15.83 -0.04
CA ILE A 90 0.03 15.49 -0.41
C ILE A 90 -0.51 16.68 -1.19
N ILE A 91 -0.73 16.49 -2.48
CA ILE A 91 -1.31 17.48 -3.39
C ILE A 91 -2.52 16.85 -4.09
N PRO A 92 -3.42 17.63 -4.69
CA PRO A 92 -4.53 17.08 -5.47
C PRO A 92 -4.05 16.01 -6.46
N GLY A 93 -4.62 14.81 -6.34
CA GLY A 93 -4.31 13.69 -7.23
C GLY A 93 -2.99 12.95 -6.97
N GLN A 94 -2.16 13.36 -6.00
CA GLN A 94 -0.89 12.69 -5.74
C GLN A 94 -0.44 12.73 -4.28
N ILE A 95 -0.01 11.58 -3.78
CA ILE A 95 0.80 11.44 -2.56
C ILE A 95 2.22 11.05 -2.99
N PHE A 96 3.22 11.75 -2.48
CA PHE A 96 4.63 11.44 -2.66
C PHE A 96 5.34 11.35 -1.31
N ALA A 97 6.27 10.40 -1.19
CA ALA A 97 7.20 10.35 -0.07
C ALA A 97 8.52 9.68 -0.49
N THR A 98 9.59 10.00 0.23
CA THR A 98 10.83 9.24 0.24
C THR A 98 10.84 8.33 1.46
N VAL A 99 11.11 7.04 1.27
CA VAL A 99 10.97 6.02 2.30
C VAL A 99 12.28 5.27 2.48
N GLN A 100 12.81 5.28 3.70
CA GLN A 100 13.92 4.42 4.11
C GLN A 100 13.38 3.08 4.62
N GLY A 101 13.22 2.14 3.69
CA GLY A 101 12.88 0.76 4.02
C GLY A 101 14.10 -0.07 4.42
N THR A 102 14.16 -1.31 3.93
CA THR A 102 15.31 -2.22 4.13
C THR A 102 16.39 -2.07 3.06
N ALA A 103 16.15 -1.28 2.02
CA ALA A 103 17.13 -1.03 0.96
C ALA A 103 18.26 -0.12 1.47
N PRO A 104 19.49 -0.21 0.89
CA PRO A 104 20.61 0.63 1.31
C PRO A 104 20.37 2.14 1.13
N SER A 105 19.58 2.51 0.12
CA SER A 105 19.19 3.89 -0.17
C SER A 105 17.68 4.09 0.00
N PRO A 106 17.25 5.30 0.39
CA PRO A 106 15.83 5.66 0.40
C PRO A 106 15.23 5.56 -1.01
N TYR A 107 14.00 5.08 -1.11
CA TYR A 107 13.27 4.96 -2.38
C TYR A 107 12.08 5.91 -2.44
N ARG A 108 11.69 6.28 -3.66
CA ARG A 108 10.57 7.15 -3.93
C ARG A 108 9.29 6.33 -4.04
N VAL A 109 8.25 6.76 -3.35
CA VAL A 109 6.89 6.21 -3.44
C VAL A 109 5.96 7.30 -3.97
N LYS A 110 5.19 6.99 -5.01
CA LYS A 110 4.14 7.86 -5.54
C LYS A 110 2.84 7.09 -5.60
N ILE A 111 1.77 7.68 -5.10
CA ILE A 111 0.41 7.18 -5.26
C ILE A 111 -0.40 8.25 -5.99
N LYS A 112 -1.05 7.89 -7.08
CA LYS A 112 -1.89 8.80 -7.87
C LYS A 112 -3.37 8.47 -7.68
N PHE A 113 -4.19 9.51 -7.70
CA PHE A 113 -5.64 9.43 -7.57
C PHE A 113 -6.29 10.21 -8.71
N GLU A 114 -7.45 9.74 -9.16
CA GLU A 114 -8.34 10.54 -9.99
C GLU A 114 -8.85 11.71 -9.14
N THR A 115 -8.74 12.92 -9.66
CA THR A 115 -9.22 14.12 -8.99
C THR A 115 -10.67 14.38 -9.35
N ILE A 116 -11.40 14.97 -8.41
CA ILE A 116 -12.77 15.42 -8.62
C ILE A 116 -12.74 16.71 -9.44
N LEU A 117 -13.58 16.79 -10.47
CA LEU A 117 -13.69 17.99 -11.30
C LEU A 117 -14.19 19.17 -10.47
N GLU A 118 -13.77 20.39 -10.80
CA GLU A 118 -14.09 21.56 -10.00
C GLU A 118 -15.61 21.84 -9.93
N GLU A 119 -16.33 21.57 -11.00
CA GLU A 119 -17.78 21.68 -11.10
C GLU A 119 -18.49 20.76 -10.09
N GLU A 120 -18.07 19.50 -10.04
CA GLU A 120 -18.57 18.49 -9.11
C GLU A 120 -18.19 18.82 -7.66
N TRP A 121 -17.02 19.42 -7.47
CA TRP A 121 -16.58 19.89 -6.17
C TRP A 121 -17.48 21.00 -5.62
N LYS A 122 -17.92 21.93 -6.47
CA LYS A 122 -18.90 22.97 -6.09
C LYS A 122 -20.24 22.34 -5.67
N ILE A 123 -20.68 21.28 -6.34
CA ILE A 123 -21.91 20.55 -5.98
C ILE A 123 -21.77 19.86 -4.63
N ILE A 124 -20.67 19.13 -4.42
CA ILE A 124 -20.38 18.43 -3.17
C ILE A 124 -20.28 19.43 -2.00
N LEU A 125 -19.55 20.52 -2.18
CA LEU A 125 -19.44 21.57 -1.16
C LEU A 125 -20.80 22.17 -0.80
N LYS A 126 -21.64 22.48 -1.79
CA LYS A 126 -23.00 23.00 -1.55
C LYS A 126 -23.83 22.02 -0.70
N LYS A 127 -23.75 20.71 -1.00
CA LYS A 127 -24.44 19.67 -0.21
C LYS A 127 -23.90 19.60 1.22
N LEU A 128 -22.58 19.68 1.41
CA LEU A 128 -21.94 19.65 2.72
C LEU A 128 -22.32 20.86 3.58
N THR A 129 -22.35 22.06 3.00
CA THR A 129 -22.67 23.30 3.71
C THR A 129 -24.13 23.42 4.15
N ASN A 130 -25.03 22.61 3.61
CA ASN A 130 -26.44 22.62 4.02
C ASN A 130 -26.66 22.11 5.44
N LYS A 131 -25.64 21.51 6.08
CA LYS A 131 -25.72 20.95 7.44
C LYS A 131 -24.48 21.31 8.25
N THR A 132 -24.62 22.29 9.15
CA THR A 132 -23.54 22.75 10.04
C THR A 132 -22.94 21.63 10.89
N ILE A 133 -23.73 20.61 11.26
CA ILE A 133 -23.26 19.48 12.06
C ILE A 133 -22.11 18.70 11.38
N ASN A 134 -22.16 18.54 10.06
CA ASN A 134 -21.12 17.86 9.29
C ASN A 134 -19.75 18.54 9.44
N LEU A 135 -19.74 19.87 9.53
CA LEU A 135 -18.51 20.65 9.68
C LEU A 135 -17.90 20.44 11.07
N ILE A 136 -18.73 20.42 12.11
CA ILE A 136 -18.28 20.19 13.50
C ILE A 136 -17.68 18.78 13.60
N GLU A 137 -18.37 17.77 13.08
CA GLU A 137 -17.89 16.39 13.12
C GLU A 137 -16.56 16.22 12.35
N LEU A 138 -16.39 16.90 11.21
CA LEU A 138 -15.12 16.93 10.49
C LEU A 138 -13.99 17.58 11.30
N LEU A 139 -14.27 18.67 12.01
CA LEU A 139 -13.29 19.33 12.90
C LEU A 139 -12.87 18.43 14.08
N GLU A 140 -13.79 17.57 14.54
CA GLU A 140 -13.51 16.54 15.55
C GLU A 140 -12.79 15.30 14.97
N GLY A 141 -12.48 15.30 13.67
CA GLY A 141 -11.79 14.20 12.98
C GLY A 141 -12.70 13.01 12.66
N SER A 142 -14.01 13.17 12.77
CA SER A 142 -15.00 12.20 12.30
C SER A 142 -15.26 12.37 10.81
N LEU A 143 -15.73 11.30 10.16
CA LEU A 143 -16.23 11.34 8.79
C LEU A 143 -17.64 10.73 8.81
N PRO A 144 -18.68 11.57 8.89
CA PRO A 144 -20.07 11.13 8.98
C PRO A 144 -20.48 10.29 7.77
N GLU A 145 -21.35 9.31 7.97
CA GLU A 145 -21.90 8.49 6.89
C GLU A 145 -22.61 9.34 5.83
N GLU A 146 -23.21 10.45 6.24
CA GLU A 146 -23.82 11.40 5.32
C GLU A 146 -22.81 12.03 4.35
N ILE A 147 -21.60 12.36 4.82
CA ILE A 147 -20.55 12.87 3.93
C ILE A 147 -20.16 11.79 2.92
N ILE A 148 -20.04 10.55 3.35
CA ILE A 148 -19.75 9.41 2.46
C ILE A 148 -20.88 9.27 1.41
N ALA A 149 -22.14 9.40 1.81
CA ALA A 149 -23.29 9.34 0.91
C ALA A 149 -23.26 10.49 -0.14
N ILE A 150 -22.96 11.72 0.27
CA ILE A 150 -22.86 12.88 -0.63
C ILE A 150 -21.86 12.64 -1.77
N PHE A 151 -20.71 12.05 -1.44
CA PHE A 151 -19.70 11.70 -2.45
C PHE A 151 -20.21 10.60 -3.39
N ASN A 152 -20.78 9.53 -2.83
CA ASN A 152 -21.32 8.42 -3.62
C ASN A 152 -22.44 8.86 -4.59
N GLU A 153 -23.35 9.72 -4.14
CA GLU A 153 -24.39 10.33 -4.98
C GLU A 153 -23.81 11.14 -6.14
N SER A 154 -22.65 11.76 -5.91
CA SER A 154 -21.91 12.52 -6.93
C SER A 154 -20.99 11.62 -7.77
N LYS A 155 -21.12 10.29 -7.63
CA LYS A 155 -20.33 9.25 -8.33
C LYS A 155 -18.83 9.25 -8.03
N TYR A 156 -18.43 9.83 -6.90
CA TYR A 156 -17.06 9.80 -6.39
C TYR A 156 -16.99 8.97 -5.12
N SER A 157 -15.93 8.17 -4.97
CA SER A 157 -15.69 7.41 -3.74
C SER A 157 -14.62 8.09 -2.90
N LEU A 158 -14.87 8.22 -1.59
CA LEU A 158 -13.87 8.68 -0.62
C LEU A 158 -12.79 7.61 -0.32
N PHE A 159 -13.09 6.35 -0.60
CA PHE A 159 -12.19 5.24 -0.34
C PHE A 159 -11.68 4.62 -1.65
N PRO A 160 -10.47 4.04 -1.68
CA PRO A 160 -9.94 3.39 -2.86
C PRO A 160 -10.89 2.30 -3.36
N ASP A 161 -11.17 2.31 -4.66
CA ASP A 161 -11.97 1.28 -5.31
C ASP A 161 -11.06 0.10 -5.68
N ALA A 162 -11.41 -1.08 -5.17
CA ALA A 162 -10.62 -2.27 -5.41
C ALA A 162 -10.59 -2.68 -6.90
N SER A 163 -11.65 -2.38 -7.65
CA SER A 163 -11.75 -2.69 -9.07
C SER A 163 -10.82 -1.84 -9.94
N LYS A 164 -10.57 -0.59 -9.53
CA LYS A 164 -9.64 0.33 -10.20
C LYS A 164 -8.18 0.08 -9.82
N GLY A 165 -7.94 -0.69 -8.76
CA GLY A 165 -6.61 -0.88 -8.19
C GLY A 165 -6.05 0.38 -7.56
N LEU A 166 -4.75 0.36 -7.23
CA LEU A 166 -4.03 1.51 -6.71
C LEU A 166 -2.93 1.90 -7.70
N ASN A 167 -2.96 3.13 -8.22
CA ASN A 167 -1.89 3.66 -9.05
C ASN A 167 -0.70 4.06 -8.17
N ALA A 168 0.03 3.05 -7.68
CA ALA A 168 1.19 3.20 -6.82
C ALA A 168 2.47 2.75 -7.52
N THR A 169 3.53 3.55 -7.39
CA THR A 169 4.87 3.23 -7.91
C THR A 169 5.92 3.34 -6.80
N CYS A 170 6.87 2.41 -6.80
CA CYS A 170 8.04 2.39 -5.92
C CYS A 170 9.30 2.40 -6.79
N SER A 171 10.35 3.11 -6.38
CA SER A 171 11.69 2.95 -6.98
C SER A 171 12.56 1.90 -6.29
N CYS A 172 11.96 1.16 -5.36
CA CYS A 172 12.42 -0.15 -4.92
C CYS A 172 12.01 -1.20 -5.97
#